data_AF-D5RM39-F1
#
_entry.id   AF-D5RM39-F1
#
_cell.length_a   1.000
_cell.length_b   1.000
_cell.length_c   1.000
_cell.angle_alpha   90.00
_cell.angle_beta   90.00
_cell.angle_gamma   90.00
#
_symmetry.space_group_name_H-M   'P 1'
#
loop_
_entity.id
_entity.type
_entity.pdbx_description
1 polymer ?
#
loop_
_entity_poly.entity_id
_entity_poly.type
_entity_poly.pdbx_seq_one_letter_code
_entity_poly.pdbx_strand_id
1 'polypeptide(L)' 'PAAPAPAAPAGIEALVGRRMEEVERDLILGTLAHCLGNRTRAAEVLGISIRALRNKLQDYRALGLAVPAPGEGRGLAATG' A
#
# COMPACT_ATOMS: atom_id res chain seq x y z
N PRO A 1 -26.53 9.66 31.28
CA PRO A 1 -25.97 8.64 30.36
C PRO A 1 -25.09 9.35 29.32
N ALA A 2 -23.83 8.93 29.16
CA ALA A 2 -22.91 9.55 28.19
C ALA A 2 -23.24 9.05 26.78
N ALA A 3 -23.40 9.97 25.82
CA ALA A 3 -23.62 9.63 24.42
C ALA A 3 -22.39 8.91 23.83
N PRO A 4 -22.56 7.95 22.89
CA PRO A 4 -21.43 7.31 22.26
C PRO A 4 -20.62 8.36 21.47
N ALA A 5 -19.29 8.31 21.61
CA ALA A 5 -18.39 9.15 20.82
C ALA A 5 -18.58 8.84 19.32
N PRO A 6 -18.47 9.84 18.43
CA PRO A 6 -18.58 9.60 17.00
C PRO A 6 -17.50 8.60 16.56
N ALA A 7 -17.91 7.59 15.80
CA ALA A 7 -16.98 6.62 15.23
C ALA A 7 -16.02 7.33 14.27
N ALA A 8 -14.73 7.00 14.35
CA ALA A 8 -13.74 7.50 13.41
C ALA A 8 -14.09 7.05 11.97
N PRO A 9 -13.80 7.87 10.95
CA PRO A 9 -14.06 7.51 9.56
C PRO A 9 -13.33 6.21 9.21
N ALA A 10 -14.02 5.31 8.51
CA ALA A 10 -13.52 4.00 8.13
C ALA A 10 -13.72 3.76 6.62
N GLY A 11 -12.95 2.84 6.05
CA GLY A 11 -13.06 2.51 4.62
C GLY A 11 -12.72 3.71 3.72
N ILE A 12 -13.56 3.97 2.72
CA ILE A 12 -13.31 5.01 1.69
C ILE A 12 -13.36 6.41 2.30
N GLU A 13 -14.18 6.65 3.32
CA GLU A 13 -14.28 7.96 3.99
C GLU A 13 -12.95 8.38 4.62
N ALA A 14 -12.16 7.41 5.11
CA ALA A 14 -10.83 7.65 5.65
C ALA A 14 -9.78 8.08 4.59
N LEU A 15 -10.10 7.93 3.30
CA LEU A 15 -9.22 8.34 2.20
C LEU A 15 -9.48 9.78 1.74
N VAL A 16 -10.63 10.37 2.10
CA VAL A 16 -11.01 11.72 1.66
C VAL A 16 -10.06 12.76 2.26
N GLY A 17 -9.51 13.63 1.41
CA GLY A 17 -8.54 14.67 1.80
C GLY A 17 -7.08 14.22 1.79
N ARG A 18 -6.80 12.93 1.57
CA ARG A 18 -5.45 12.42 1.32
C ARG A 18 -5.03 12.67 -0.13
N ARG A 19 -3.72 12.77 -0.37
CA ARG A 19 -3.21 12.88 -1.74
C ARG A 19 -3.33 11.55 -2.47
N MET A 20 -3.57 11.61 -3.77
CA MET A 20 -3.70 10.41 -4.59
C MET A 20 -2.42 9.58 -4.56
N GLU A 21 -1.26 10.22 -4.59
CA GLU A 21 0.05 9.55 -4.50
C GLU A 21 0.21 8.71 -3.23
N GLU A 22 -0.32 9.19 -2.10
CA GLU A 22 -0.23 8.48 -0.82
C GLU A 22 -1.17 7.29 -0.77
N VAL A 23 -2.42 7.48 -1.22
CA VAL A 23 -3.43 6.41 -1.29
C VAL A 23 -2.97 5.31 -2.26
N GLU A 24 -2.47 5.69 -3.44
CA GLU A 24 -1.93 4.76 -4.43
C GLU A 24 -0.75 3.97 -3.85
N ARG A 25 0.20 4.66 -3.19
CA ARG A 25 1.36 4.01 -2.57
C ARG A 25 0.96 2.98 -1.53
N ASP A 26 0.11 3.38 -0.58
CA ASP A 26 -0.32 2.50 0.51
C ASP A 26 -1.07 1.28 -0.04
N LEU A 27 -1.91 1.49 -1.07
CA LEU A 27 -2.61 0.41 -1.76
C LEU A 27 -1.65 -0.55 -2.46
N ILE A 28 -0.64 -0.03 -3.16
CA ILE A 28 0.39 -0.84 -3.84
C ILE A 28 1.20 -1.66 -2.84
N LEU A 29 1.68 -1.03 -1.76
CA LEU A 29 2.50 -1.69 -0.75
C LEU A 29 1.69 -2.72 0.05
N GLY A 30 0.46 -2.39 0.42
CA GLY A 30 -0.46 -3.31 1.09
C GLY A 30 -0.78 -4.53 0.23
N THR A 31 -1.02 -4.33 -1.08
CA THR A 31 -1.26 -5.43 -2.01
C THR A 31 -0.02 -6.30 -2.21
N LEU A 32 1.17 -5.70 -2.25
CA LEU A 32 2.43 -6.47 -2.29
C LEU A 32 2.62 -7.33 -1.04
N ALA A 33 2.34 -6.77 0.14
CA ALA A 33 2.40 -7.53 1.39
C ALA A 33 1.38 -8.68 1.39
N HIS A 34 0.15 -8.42 0.95
CA HIS A 34 -0.89 -9.43 0.78
C HIS A 34 -0.47 -10.54 -0.20
N CYS A 35 0.29 -10.20 -1.24
CA CYS A 35 0.85 -11.14 -2.22
C CYS A 35 2.22 -11.69 -1.84
N LEU A 36 2.67 -11.53 -0.59
CA LEU A 36 3.96 -12.05 -0.10
C LEU A 36 5.17 -11.56 -0.93
N GLY A 37 5.12 -10.32 -1.41
CA GLY A 37 6.16 -9.73 -2.25
C GLY A 37 6.17 -10.20 -3.71
N ASN A 38 5.18 -11.01 -4.13
CA ASN A 38 5.02 -11.42 -5.52
C ASN A 38 4.47 -10.27 -6.37
N ARG A 39 5.37 -9.62 -7.12
CA ARG A 39 5.04 -8.46 -7.96
C ARG A 39 4.11 -8.80 -9.11
N THR A 40 4.25 -9.97 -9.74
CA THR A 40 3.36 -10.39 -10.83
C THR A 40 1.94 -10.51 -10.32
N ARG A 41 1.76 -11.21 -9.19
CA ARG A 41 0.44 -11.37 -8.58
C ARG A 41 -0.14 -10.04 -8.09
N ALA A 42 0.67 -9.18 -7.48
CA ALA A 42 0.21 -7.87 -7.03
C ALA A 42 -0.24 -6.98 -8.21
N ALA A 43 0.48 -7.01 -9.34
CA ALA A 43 0.10 -6.27 -10.54
C ALA A 43 -1.23 -6.75 -11.12
N GLU A 44 -1.45 -8.07 -11.16
CA GLU A 44 -2.74 -8.66 -11.56
C GLU A 44 -3.90 -8.21 -10.65
N VAL A 45 -3.70 -8.25 -9.32
CA VAL A 45 -4.70 -7.85 -8.33
C VAL A 45 -5.06 -6.37 -8.45
N LEU A 46 -4.05 -5.52 -8.70
CA LEU A 46 -4.23 -4.07 -8.88
C LEU A 46 -4.78 -3.71 -10.26
N GLY A 47 -4.79 -4.65 -11.23
CA GLY A 47 -5.22 -4.38 -12.60
C GLY A 47 -4.26 -3.47 -13.38
N ILE A 48 -2.97 -3.45 -13.04
CA ILE A 48 -1.94 -2.68 -13.76
C ILE A 48 -0.90 -3.59 -14.39
N SER A 49 -0.17 -3.08 -15.38
CA SER A 49 0.95 -3.84 -15.95
C SER A 49 2.06 -4.06 -14.91
N ILE A 50 2.73 -5.21 -14.97
CA ILE A 50 3.92 -5.49 -14.16
C ILE A 50 5.02 -4.42 -14.35
N ARG A 51 5.10 -3.81 -15.54
CA ARG A 51 6.01 -2.69 -15.82
C ARG A 51 5.64 -1.46 -14.99
N ALA A 52 4.37 -1.07 -14.98
CA ALA A 52 3.89 0.07 -14.20
C ALA A 52 4.14 -0.15 -12.70
N LEU A 53 3.83 -1.34 -12.18
CA LEU A 53 4.12 -1.68 -10.78
C LEU A 53 5.62 -1.53 -10.47
N ARG A 54 6.50 -2.12 -11.29
CA ARG A 54 7.95 -2.01 -11.09
C ARG A 54 8.42 -0.56 -11.12
N ASN A 55 7.91 0.26 -12.04
CA ASN A 55 8.28 1.67 -12.12
C ASN A 55 7.90 2.41 -10.83
N LYS A 56 6.66 2.26 -10.36
CA LYS A 56 6.21 2.83 -9.07
C LYS A 56 7.11 2.40 -7.91
N LEU A 57 7.49 1.12 -7.86
CA LEU A 57 8.40 0.62 -6.83
C LEU A 57 9.82 1.20 -6.93
N GLN A 58 10.31 1.51 -8.13
CA GLN A 58 11.58 2.23 -8.30
C GLN A 58 11.44 3.68 -7.83
N ASP A 59 10.35 4.35 -8.19
CA ASP A 59 10.10 5.74 -7.78
C ASP A 59 10.03 5.85 -6.25
N TYR A 60 9.34 4.93 -5.59
CA TYR A 60 9.28 4.89 -4.12
C TYR A 60 10.66 4.69 -3.48
N ARG A 61 11.50 3.82 -4.06
CA ARG A 61 12.89 3.64 -3.60
C ARG A 61 13.72 4.91 -3.79
N ALA A 62 13.54 5.60 -4.92
CA ALA A 62 14.23 6.86 -5.20
C ALA A 62 13.82 7.97 -4.23
N LEU A 63 12.58 7.94 -3.73
CA LEU A 63 12.08 8.82 -2.67
C LEU A 63 12.54 8.39 -1.26
N GLY A 64 13.38 7.36 -1.13
CA GLY A 64 13.88 6.86 0.14
C GLY A 64 12.88 6.03 0.94
N LEU A 65 11.79 5.59 0.33
CA LEU A 65 10.75 4.79 0.99
C LEU A 65 11.16 3.31 1.04
N ALA A 66 10.84 2.66 2.15
CA ALA A 66 11.06 1.23 2.32
C ALA A 66 10.14 0.44 1.38
N VAL A 67 10.73 -0.20 0.37
CA VAL A 67 10.02 -1.08 -0.56
C VAL A 67 10.54 -2.51 -0.40
N PRO A 68 9.69 -3.49 -0.07
CA PRO A 68 10.13 -4.87 0.12
C PRO A 68 10.84 -5.43 -1.11
N ALA A 69 11.86 -6.27 -0.90
CA ALA A 69 12.54 -6.95 -1.98
C ALA A 69 11.59 -7.95 -2.66
N PRO A 70 11.80 -8.25 -3.95
CA PRO A 70 10.96 -9.23 -4.64
C PRO A 70 11.13 -10.60 -3.98
N GLY A 71 10.02 -11.24 -3.61
CA GLY A 71 10.03 -12.57 -2.96
C GLY A 71 10.28 -12.56 -1.44
N GLU A 72 10.51 -11.39 -0.82
CA GLU A 72 10.65 -11.26 0.63
C GLU A 72 9.27 -11.07 1.27
N GLY A 73 8.50 -12.15 1.34
CA GLY A 73 7.12 -12.15 1.84
C GLY A 73 6.95 -11.94 3.35
N ARG A 74 7.99 -11.51 4.10
CA ARG A 74 7.90 -11.43 5.57
C ARG A 74 8.74 -10.34 6.26
N GLY A 75 8.98 -9.19 5.61
CA GLY A 75 9.87 -8.15 6.16
C GLY A 75 9.25 -6.85 6.68
N LEU A 76 7.98 -6.55 6.42
CA LEU A 76 7.38 -5.25 6.80
C LEU A 76 6.15 -5.43 7.73
N ALA A 77 6.32 -6.21 8.78
CA ALA A 77 5.49 -6.09 9.98
C ALA A 77 6.41 -5.63 11.11
N ALA A 78 6.01 -4.56 11.80
CA ALA A 78 6.64 -3.93 12.96
C ALA A 78 7.76 -2.91 12.70
N THR A 79 7.35 -1.66 12.44
CA THR A 79 7.84 -0.53 13.23
C THR A 79 6.60 0.23 13.72
N GLY A 80 6.23 -0.02 14.97
CA GLY A 80 5.33 0.78 15.77
C GLY A 80 6.07 1.19 17.04
#